data_AF-A0A4P5TPZ4-F1
#
_entry.id   AF-A0A4P5TPZ4-F1
#
_cell.length_a   1.000
_cell.length_b   1.000
_cell.length_c   1.000
_cell.angle_alpha   90.00
_cell.angle_beta   90.00
_cell.angle_gamma   90.00
#
_symmetry.space_group_name_H-M   'P 1'
#
loop_
_entity.id
_entity.type
_entity.pdbx_description
1 polymer ?
#
loop_
_entity_poly.entity_id
_entity_poly.type
_entity_poly.pdbx_seq_one_letter_code
_entity_poly.pdbx_strand_id
1 'polypeptide(L)'
;MKNEKMLDKDRISLKEFRQYIFYPVYPVSNLKDLKNKQMSESFPFWRRNGLMPFIPKGKHNVEISFAQVIWLRILDHLRALGYGVSDTAQLCDRLFKDAYLEELPKKRIKYHYDRLREKELAQTINEDERETLLRLSQMLEDSILLYGLKFEINFLTDLIIWCLDNNQEAGILVFPGGICMKRLGEEIHPLGNTSPDPAAPHIYLSIFYFLKEFIQSEDLGLIRIPGLLNENEKKVLAALNSKNISELTIKLSGGEVVRVDSKHFKQISGDDAKRIRLAIGLGQYEEVTLSVRGADSITFQKLKKSIYSGSPGK
;
A
#
# COMPACT_ATOMS: atom_id res chain seq x y z
N MET A 1 -3.99 31.91 5.70
CA MET A 1 -4.69 30.94 6.57
C MET A 1 -5.09 29.71 5.75
N LYS A 2 -4.22 28.70 5.62
CA LYS A 2 -4.55 27.31 5.22
C LYS A 2 -3.22 26.58 5.02
N ASN A 3 -2.83 25.77 6.01
CA ASN A 3 -2.07 24.51 5.90
C ASN A 3 -1.62 24.00 7.29
N GLU A 4 -1.63 24.84 8.33
CA GLU A 4 -1.31 24.39 9.71
C GLU A 4 -2.33 23.40 10.30
N LYS A 5 -3.54 23.31 9.77
CA LYS A 5 -4.58 22.40 10.29
C LYS A 5 -4.50 20.94 9.79
N MET A 6 -3.62 20.60 8.84
CA MET A 6 -3.51 19.20 8.37
C MET A 6 -2.60 18.33 9.25
N LEU A 7 -1.70 18.93 10.04
CA LEU A 7 -0.69 18.21 10.82
C LEU A 7 -1.05 18.04 12.29
N ASP A 8 -2.22 18.53 12.72
CA ASP A 8 -2.72 18.43 14.10
C ASP A 8 -3.75 17.29 14.27
N LYS A 9 -3.95 16.46 13.23
CA LYS A 9 -4.68 15.19 13.31
C LYS A 9 -3.73 14.09 12.92
N ASP A 10 -3.29 13.31 13.90
CA ASP A 10 -2.16 12.38 13.83
C ASP A 10 -2.15 11.39 12.65
N ARG A 11 -3.25 11.17 11.92
CA ARG A 11 -3.33 10.29 10.74
C ARG A 11 -4.41 10.73 9.76
N ILE A 12 -4.15 10.62 8.46
CA ILE A 12 -5.06 10.96 7.35
C ILE A 12 -5.84 9.75 6.85
N SER A 13 -6.92 9.98 6.11
CA SER A 13 -7.69 8.89 5.49
C SER A 13 -6.92 8.23 4.33
N LEU A 14 -7.29 7.00 3.97
CA LEU A 14 -6.71 6.31 2.81
C LEU A 14 -6.87 7.10 1.51
N LYS A 15 -8.01 7.78 1.34
CA LYS A 15 -8.28 8.61 0.16
C LYS A 15 -7.34 9.81 0.11
N GLU A 16 -7.14 10.50 1.23
CA GLU A 16 -6.19 11.61 1.33
C GLU A 16 -4.76 11.13 1.12
N PHE A 17 -4.38 9.98 1.68
CA PHE A 17 -3.04 9.42 1.47
C PHE A 17 -2.76 9.17 -0.02
N ARG A 18 -3.70 8.54 -0.73
CA ARG A 18 -3.61 8.33 -2.18
C ARG A 18 -3.46 9.64 -2.96
N GLN A 19 -4.15 10.69 -2.52
CA GLN A 19 -4.06 12.01 -3.15
C GLN A 19 -2.69 12.65 -2.91
N TYR A 20 -2.11 12.52 -1.72
CA TYR A 20 -0.92 13.28 -1.32
C TYR A 20 0.39 12.50 -1.32
N ILE A 21 0.38 11.19 -1.62
CA ILE A 21 1.56 10.31 -1.54
C ILE A 21 2.80 10.86 -2.29
N PHE A 22 2.59 11.56 -3.39
CA PHE A 22 3.64 12.17 -4.22
C PHE A 22 3.83 13.68 -4.00
N TYR A 23 2.90 14.35 -3.31
CA TYR A 23 2.96 15.79 -3.13
C TYR A 23 3.87 16.16 -1.95
N PRO A 24 4.71 17.20 -2.08
CA PRO A 24 5.56 17.68 -0.99
C PRO A 24 4.70 18.40 0.05
N VAL A 25 4.08 17.65 0.95
CA VAL A 25 3.15 18.18 1.98
C VAL A 25 3.61 17.92 3.41
N TYR A 26 4.70 17.17 3.60
CA TYR A 26 5.18 16.81 4.92
C TYR A 26 6.44 17.61 5.30
N PRO A 27 6.37 18.52 6.29
CA PRO A 27 7.53 19.30 6.71
C PRO A 27 8.62 18.42 7.32
N VAL A 28 9.85 18.53 6.81
CA VAL A 28 11.01 17.81 7.38
C VAL A 28 11.27 18.17 8.84
N SER A 29 10.88 19.38 9.28
CA SER A 29 10.95 19.82 10.68
C SER A 29 10.16 18.92 11.64
N ASN A 30 9.16 18.19 11.14
CA ASN A 30 8.32 17.33 11.95
C ASN A 30 8.86 15.90 12.04
N LEU A 31 9.88 15.56 11.25
CA LEU A 31 10.46 14.21 11.23
C LEU A 31 11.43 13.99 12.38
N LYS A 32 11.08 13.05 13.27
CA LYS A 32 11.98 12.49 14.28
C LYS A 32 12.52 11.13 13.87
N ASP A 33 13.77 10.82 14.15
CA ASP A 33 14.36 9.50 13.93
C ASP A 33 13.89 8.47 14.98
N LEU A 34 14.34 7.22 14.86
CA LEU A 34 14.02 6.14 15.83
C LEU A 34 14.51 6.41 17.26
N LYS A 35 15.41 7.39 17.45
CA LYS A 35 15.94 7.83 18.76
C LYS A 35 15.29 9.14 19.21
N ASN A 36 14.19 9.54 18.57
CA ASN A 36 13.46 10.78 18.83
C ASN A 36 14.29 12.07 18.61
N LYS A 37 15.39 11.99 17.86
CA LYS A 37 16.18 13.14 17.43
C LYS A 37 15.65 13.70 16.13
N GLN A 38 16.05 14.92 15.76
CA GLN A 38 15.59 15.47 14.50
C GLN A 38 16.20 14.69 13.34
N MET A 39 15.35 14.16 12.44
CA MET A 39 15.79 13.39 11.27
C MET A 39 16.78 14.19 10.39
N SER A 40 16.63 15.52 10.33
CA SER A 40 17.52 16.40 9.58
C SER A 40 18.97 16.38 10.06
N GLU A 41 19.26 15.94 11.29
CA GLU A 41 20.62 15.72 11.80
C GLU A 41 21.35 14.60 11.03
N SER A 42 20.60 13.60 10.54
CA SER A 42 21.16 12.50 9.75
C SER A 42 21.34 12.85 8.26
N PHE A 43 20.77 13.96 7.78
CA PHE A 43 20.76 14.31 6.36
C PHE A 43 22.17 14.49 5.76
N PRO A 44 23.15 15.15 6.41
CA PRO A 44 24.49 15.25 5.85
C PRO A 44 25.12 13.89 5.58
N PHE A 45 24.91 12.92 6.49
CA PHE A 45 25.39 11.55 6.32
C PHE A 45 24.68 10.84 5.16
N TRP A 46 23.35 10.95 5.07
CA TRP A 46 22.58 10.38 3.96
C TRP A 46 22.95 10.97 2.61
N ARG A 47 23.13 12.29 2.51
CA ARG A 47 23.56 12.95 1.26
C ARG A 47 24.94 12.49 0.82
N ARG A 48 25.89 12.41 1.74
CA ARG A 48 27.26 11.98 1.43
C ARG A 48 27.31 10.58 0.83
N ASN A 49 26.38 9.71 1.24
CA ASN A 49 26.27 8.33 0.77
C ASN A 49 25.25 8.15 -0.39
N GLY A 50 24.73 9.23 -0.98
CA GLY A 50 23.81 9.15 -2.11
C GLY A 50 22.39 8.65 -1.79
N LEU A 51 22.01 8.59 -0.52
CA LEU A 51 20.77 7.96 -0.04
C LEU A 51 19.54 8.88 -0.07
N MET A 52 19.68 10.12 -0.54
CA MET A 52 18.56 11.07 -0.67
C MET A 52 18.57 11.73 -2.04
N PRO A 53 18.20 10.98 -3.10
CA PRO A 53 18.25 11.47 -4.46
C PRO A 53 17.22 12.59 -4.77
N PHE A 54 16.25 12.83 -3.88
CA PHE A 54 15.10 13.71 -4.10
C PHE A 54 15.15 15.06 -3.34
N ILE A 55 16.05 15.25 -2.36
CA ILE A 55 16.18 16.53 -1.64
C ILE A 55 17.38 17.32 -2.20
N PRO A 56 17.19 18.50 -2.81
CA PRO A 56 18.29 19.34 -3.28
C PRO A 56 19.28 19.71 -2.17
N LYS A 57 20.57 19.84 -2.53
CA LYS A 57 21.62 20.28 -1.58
C LYS A 57 21.28 21.67 -1.01
N GLY A 58 21.59 21.87 0.27
CA GLY A 58 21.43 23.17 0.95
C GLY A 58 20.03 23.50 1.46
N LYS A 59 19.02 22.65 1.19
CA LYS A 59 17.67 22.86 1.71
C LYS A 59 17.42 22.06 3.00
N HIS A 60 17.06 22.76 4.08
CA HIS A 60 16.80 22.19 5.41
C HIS A 60 15.34 22.36 5.88
N ASN A 61 14.63 23.37 5.37
CA ASN A 61 13.22 23.61 5.67
C ASN A 61 12.39 23.37 4.41
N VAL A 62 12.20 22.09 4.07
CA VAL A 62 11.44 21.66 2.89
C VAL A 62 10.31 20.74 3.32
N GLU A 63 9.25 20.77 2.52
CA GLU A 63 8.22 19.74 2.54
C GLU A 63 8.63 18.62 1.58
N ILE A 64 8.41 17.39 2.00
CA ILE A 64 8.68 16.18 1.23
C ILE A 64 7.41 15.34 1.14
N SER A 65 7.37 14.41 0.18
CA SER A 65 6.20 13.56 -0.02
C SER A 65 6.14 12.39 0.97
N PHE A 66 4.97 11.78 1.18
CA PHE A 66 4.87 10.62 2.07
C PHE A 66 5.74 9.46 1.60
N ALA A 67 5.85 9.24 0.29
CA ALA A 67 6.79 8.25 -0.26
C ALA A 67 8.24 8.52 0.15
N GLN A 68 8.65 9.80 0.14
CA GLN A 68 9.98 10.22 0.57
C GLN A 68 10.17 10.04 2.08
N VAL A 69 9.15 10.32 2.89
CA VAL A 69 9.18 10.02 4.34
C VAL A 69 9.34 8.53 4.58
N ILE A 70 8.58 7.67 3.89
CA ILE A 70 8.69 6.20 4.00
C ILE A 70 10.12 5.74 3.69
N TRP A 71 10.75 6.30 2.67
CA TRP A 71 12.16 5.99 2.39
C TRP A 71 13.10 6.40 3.53
N LEU A 72 12.93 7.59 4.10
CA LEU A 72 13.74 8.01 5.26
C LEU A 72 13.52 7.08 6.47
N ARG A 73 12.29 6.58 6.67
CA ARG A 73 11.99 5.58 7.70
C ARG A 73 12.71 4.26 7.44
N ILE A 74 12.75 3.81 6.19
CA ILE A 74 13.50 2.63 5.79
C ILE A 74 14.99 2.80 6.12
N LEU A 75 15.60 3.93 5.77
CA LEU A 75 17.01 4.21 6.08
C LEU A 75 17.32 4.14 7.58
N ASP A 76 16.46 4.69 8.42
CA ASP A 76 16.62 4.64 9.87
C ASP A 76 16.53 3.21 10.42
N HIS A 77 15.58 2.40 9.92
CA HIS A 77 15.43 1.00 10.34
C HIS A 77 16.62 0.15 9.89
N LEU A 78 17.07 0.32 8.64
CA LEU A 78 18.26 -0.38 8.14
C LEU A 78 19.49 -0.06 8.99
N ARG A 79 19.71 1.22 9.31
CA ARG A 79 20.79 1.62 10.23
C ARG A 79 20.63 1.01 11.62
N ALA A 80 19.43 1.02 12.18
CA ALA A 80 19.16 0.46 13.50
C ALA A 80 19.39 -1.06 13.57
N LEU A 81 19.13 -1.77 12.46
CA LEU A 81 19.40 -3.20 12.30
C LEU A 81 20.87 -3.51 11.96
N GLY A 82 21.74 -2.50 11.89
CA GLY A 82 23.16 -2.68 11.56
C GLY A 82 23.42 -2.99 10.09
N TYR A 83 22.47 -2.73 9.19
CA TYR A 83 22.66 -2.93 7.76
C TYR A 83 23.67 -1.92 7.21
N GLY A 84 24.67 -2.40 6.48
CA GLY A 84 25.81 -1.60 6.04
C GLY A 84 25.41 -0.43 5.15
N VAL A 85 26.05 0.73 5.32
CA VAL A 85 25.74 1.93 4.50
C VAL A 85 26.05 1.72 3.02
N SER A 86 27.08 0.94 2.69
CA SER A 86 27.42 0.58 1.31
C SER A 86 26.32 -0.29 0.68
N ASP A 87 25.83 -1.28 1.41
CA ASP A 87 24.72 -2.13 0.95
C ASP A 87 23.40 -1.35 0.87
N THR A 88 23.19 -0.39 1.77
CA THR A 88 22.05 0.54 1.73
C THR A 88 22.10 1.42 0.49
N ALA A 89 23.29 1.88 0.08
CA ALA A 89 23.47 2.66 -1.15
C ALA A 89 23.17 1.82 -2.39
N GLN A 90 23.60 0.55 -2.41
CA GLN A 90 23.25 -0.39 -3.49
C GLN A 90 21.74 -0.64 -3.55
N LEU A 91 21.07 -0.81 -2.39
CA LEU A 91 19.62 -0.93 -2.32
C LEU A 91 18.91 0.34 -2.86
N CYS A 92 19.41 1.53 -2.50
CA CYS A 92 18.89 2.80 -3.01
C CYS A 92 19.01 2.87 -4.54
N ASP A 93 20.15 2.47 -5.09
CA ASP A 93 20.36 2.45 -6.53
C ASP A 93 19.39 1.49 -7.22
N ARG A 94 19.20 0.28 -6.68
CA ARG A 94 18.20 -0.67 -7.20
C ARG A 94 16.79 -0.11 -7.18
N LEU A 95 16.36 0.43 -6.04
CA LEU A 95 14.98 0.90 -5.89
C LEU A 95 14.67 2.11 -6.78
N PHE A 96 15.63 3.02 -6.98
CA PHE A 96 15.40 4.30 -7.64
C PHE A 96 16.05 4.43 -9.02
N LYS A 97 17.33 4.06 -9.17
CA LYS A 97 18.05 4.20 -10.45
C LYS A 97 17.69 3.09 -11.43
N ASP A 98 17.72 1.83 -10.98
CA ASP A 98 17.43 0.69 -11.88
C ASP A 98 15.98 0.74 -12.37
N ALA A 99 15.03 1.17 -11.54
CA ALA A 99 13.65 1.43 -11.95
C ALA A 99 13.55 2.35 -13.17
N TYR A 100 14.39 3.40 -13.24
CA TYR A 100 14.45 4.28 -14.39
C TYR A 100 15.12 3.62 -15.60
N LEU A 101 16.24 2.92 -15.39
CA LEU A 101 16.94 2.19 -16.45
C LEU A 101 16.06 1.11 -17.08
N GLU A 102 15.15 0.51 -16.31
CA GLU A 102 14.14 -0.44 -16.76
C GLU A 102 12.90 0.22 -17.38
N GLU A 103 12.93 1.53 -17.64
CA GLU A 103 11.84 2.33 -18.20
C GLU A 103 10.53 2.26 -17.37
N LEU A 104 10.59 2.04 -16.06
CA LEU A 104 9.39 1.87 -15.23
C LEU A 104 8.39 3.05 -15.34
N PRO A 105 8.81 4.33 -15.31
CA PRO A 105 7.88 5.45 -15.48
C PRO A 105 7.08 5.36 -16.78
N LYS A 106 7.78 5.10 -17.89
CA LYS A 106 7.18 4.97 -19.22
C LYS A 106 6.26 3.76 -19.31
N LYS A 107 6.69 2.60 -18.79
CA LYS A 107 5.86 1.37 -18.73
C LYS A 107 4.57 1.60 -17.95
N ARG A 108 4.62 2.33 -16.83
CA ARG A 108 3.44 2.64 -16.01
C ARG A 108 2.48 3.58 -16.72
N ILE A 109 2.97 4.69 -17.29
CA ILE A 109 2.13 5.60 -18.08
C ILE A 109 1.51 4.86 -19.27
N LYS A 110 2.30 4.04 -19.98
CA LYS A 110 1.83 3.25 -21.11
C LYS A 110 0.73 2.27 -20.73
N TYR A 111 0.86 1.56 -19.61
CA TYR A 111 -0.20 0.67 -19.12
C TYR A 111 -1.54 1.38 -18.92
N HIS A 112 -1.52 2.59 -18.34
CA HIS A 112 -2.75 3.38 -18.18
C HIS A 112 -3.27 3.92 -19.52
N TYR A 113 -2.38 4.34 -20.42
CA TYR A 113 -2.73 4.76 -21.77
C TYR A 113 -3.43 3.63 -22.53
N ASP A 114 -2.84 2.43 -22.56
CA ASP A 114 -3.36 1.27 -23.29
C ASP A 114 -4.77 0.89 -22.78
N ARG A 115 -4.99 0.89 -21.46
CA ARG A 115 -6.32 0.63 -20.86
C ARG A 115 -7.39 1.66 -21.26
N LEU A 116 -7.03 2.95 -21.30
CA LEU A 116 -7.97 3.99 -21.73
C LEU A 116 -8.19 3.93 -23.24
N ARG A 117 -7.18 3.57 -24.01
CA ARG A 117 -7.29 3.36 -25.46
C ARG A 117 -8.21 2.20 -25.79
N GLU A 118 -8.16 1.10 -25.04
CA GLU A 118 -9.12 -0.01 -25.16
C GLU A 118 -10.56 0.46 -24.92
N LYS A 119 -10.80 1.28 -23.89
CA LYS A 119 -12.13 1.88 -23.65
C LYS A 119 -12.58 2.79 -24.78
N GLU A 120 -11.68 3.59 -25.34
CA GLU A 120 -11.96 4.46 -26.49
C GLU A 120 -12.36 3.64 -27.72
N LEU A 121 -11.60 2.58 -28.03
CA LEU A 121 -11.91 1.65 -29.13
C LEU A 121 -13.26 0.95 -28.91
N ALA A 122 -13.59 0.60 -27.67
CA ALA A 122 -14.88 0.05 -27.28
C ALA A 122 -16.01 1.09 -27.20
N GLN A 123 -15.75 2.37 -27.46
CA GLN A 123 -16.71 3.48 -27.36
C GLN A 123 -17.35 3.61 -25.97
N THR A 124 -16.63 3.22 -24.91
CA THR A 124 -17.10 3.28 -23.50
C THR A 124 -16.40 4.37 -22.69
N ILE A 125 -15.53 5.15 -23.34
CA ILE A 125 -14.75 6.22 -22.72
C ILE A 125 -15.61 7.46 -22.45
N ASN A 126 -15.45 8.08 -21.28
CA ASN A 126 -16.08 9.38 -20.96
C ASN A 126 -15.14 10.57 -21.25
N GLU A 127 -15.64 11.81 -21.12
CA GLU A 127 -14.86 13.02 -21.44
C GLU A 127 -13.61 13.20 -20.55
N ASP A 128 -13.73 12.98 -19.23
CA ASP A 128 -12.59 13.08 -18.31
C ASP A 128 -11.51 12.03 -18.65
N GLU A 129 -11.93 10.84 -19.05
CA GLU A 129 -11.04 9.77 -19.50
C GLU A 129 -10.40 10.09 -20.85
N ARG A 130 -11.10 10.75 -21.78
CA ARG A 130 -10.51 11.24 -23.04
C ARG A 130 -9.45 12.29 -22.79
N GLU A 131 -9.71 13.25 -21.91
CA GLU A 131 -8.72 14.26 -21.53
C GLU A 131 -7.50 13.59 -20.87
N THR A 132 -7.73 12.62 -19.98
CA THR A 132 -6.66 11.84 -19.36
C THR A 132 -5.84 11.07 -20.39
N LEU A 133 -6.48 10.43 -21.38
CA LEU A 133 -5.81 9.70 -22.45
C LEU A 133 -4.90 10.63 -23.28
N LEU A 134 -5.37 11.84 -23.61
CA LEU A 134 -4.56 12.85 -24.30
C LEU A 134 -3.34 13.26 -23.47
N ARG A 135 -3.53 13.54 -22.17
CA ARG A 135 -2.43 13.89 -21.27
C ARG A 135 -1.40 12.75 -21.19
N LEU A 136 -1.83 11.50 -21.04
CA LEU A 136 -0.93 10.35 -20.99
C LEU A 136 -0.13 10.21 -22.30
N SER A 137 -0.75 10.47 -23.46
CA SER A 137 -0.05 10.45 -24.75
C SER A 137 1.09 11.49 -24.81
N GLN A 138 0.82 12.72 -24.36
CA GLN A 138 1.83 13.78 -24.31
C GLN A 138 2.95 13.45 -23.33
N MET A 139 2.62 12.86 -22.17
CA MET A 139 3.61 12.44 -21.18
C MET A 139 4.54 11.33 -21.72
N LEU A 140 4.06 10.44 -22.59
CA LEU A 140 4.87 9.39 -23.20
C LEU A 140 5.88 9.94 -24.22
N GLU A 141 5.60 11.10 -24.81
CA GLU A 141 6.48 11.77 -25.78
C GLU A 141 7.49 12.72 -25.09
N ASP A 142 7.20 13.17 -23.87
CA ASP A 142 8.06 14.07 -23.11
C ASP A 142 9.18 13.32 -22.36
N SER A 143 10.33 13.18 -23.02
CA SER A 143 11.53 12.55 -22.43
C SER A 143 12.08 13.27 -21.18
N ILE A 144 11.90 14.59 -21.06
CA ILE A 144 12.38 15.37 -19.92
C ILE A 144 11.50 15.10 -18.70
N LEU A 145 10.18 15.09 -18.89
CA LEU A 145 9.22 14.70 -17.87
C LEU A 145 9.48 13.28 -17.39
N LEU A 146 9.61 12.32 -18.31
CA LEU A 146 9.91 10.92 -17.98
C LEU A 146 11.20 10.78 -17.17
N TYR A 147 12.23 11.57 -17.48
CA TYR A 147 13.46 11.62 -16.70
C TYR A 147 13.23 12.18 -15.28
N GLY A 148 12.40 13.23 -15.14
CA GLY A 148 12.04 13.79 -13.83
C GLY A 148 11.25 12.82 -12.96
N LEU A 149 10.33 12.05 -13.57
CA LEU A 149 9.45 11.10 -12.89
C LEU A 149 10.20 9.94 -12.21
N LYS A 150 11.48 9.69 -12.50
CA LYS A 150 12.26 8.63 -11.82
C LYS A 150 12.29 8.74 -10.30
N PHE A 151 12.13 9.95 -9.76
CA PHE A 151 12.11 10.17 -8.31
C PHE A 151 10.73 9.89 -7.69
N GLU A 152 9.68 9.87 -8.50
CA GLU A 152 8.29 9.67 -8.08
C GLU A 152 7.78 8.28 -8.42
N ILE A 153 8.11 7.76 -9.61
CA ILE A 153 7.78 6.42 -10.10
C ILE A 153 9.04 5.56 -10.04
N ASN A 154 9.14 4.75 -9.00
CA ASN A 154 10.25 3.86 -8.71
C ASN A 154 9.73 2.59 -8.02
N PHE A 155 10.59 1.61 -7.74
CA PHE A 155 10.11 0.34 -7.18
C PHE A 155 9.51 0.47 -5.78
N LEU A 156 9.98 1.41 -4.95
CA LEU A 156 9.39 1.64 -3.64
C LEU A 156 7.97 2.20 -3.78
N THR A 157 7.78 3.20 -4.63
CA THR A 157 6.45 3.81 -4.83
C THR A 157 5.48 2.88 -5.53
N ASP A 158 5.99 2.04 -6.44
CA ASP A 158 5.23 0.96 -7.06
C ASP A 158 4.72 -0.05 -6.04
N LEU A 159 5.55 -0.43 -5.06
CA LEU A 159 5.16 -1.32 -3.97
C LEU A 159 4.13 -0.67 -3.04
N ILE A 160 4.28 0.62 -2.75
CA ILE A 160 3.29 1.35 -1.95
C ILE A 160 1.95 1.37 -2.69
N ILE A 161 1.92 1.77 -3.96
CA ILE A 161 0.68 1.77 -4.76
C ILE A 161 0.06 0.37 -4.79
N TRP A 162 0.87 -0.66 -5.07
CA TRP A 162 0.38 -2.04 -5.13
C TRP A 162 -0.26 -2.47 -3.82
N CYS A 163 0.38 -2.16 -2.67
CA CYS A 163 -0.15 -2.45 -1.34
C CYS A 163 -1.53 -1.80 -1.13
N LEU A 164 -1.68 -0.53 -1.53
CA LEU A 164 -2.94 0.20 -1.40
C LEU A 164 -4.02 -0.30 -2.35
N ASP A 165 -3.67 -0.64 -3.60
CA ASP A 165 -4.63 -1.05 -4.64
C ASP A 165 -5.13 -2.47 -4.43
N ASN A 166 -4.25 -3.37 -3.98
CA ASN A 166 -4.61 -4.77 -3.76
C ASN A 166 -5.09 -5.04 -2.34
N ASN A 167 -4.99 -4.06 -1.43
CA ASN A 167 -5.29 -4.23 0.00
C ASN A 167 -4.57 -5.45 0.59
N GLN A 168 -3.31 -5.63 0.20
CA GLN A 168 -2.47 -6.75 0.58
C GLN A 168 -1.11 -6.25 1.06
N GLU A 169 -0.49 -7.01 1.97
CA GLU A 169 0.87 -6.73 2.42
C GLU A 169 1.82 -6.72 1.23
N ALA A 170 2.68 -5.70 1.17
CA ALA A 170 3.82 -5.67 0.28
C ALA A 170 5.08 -5.38 1.08
N GLY A 171 6.22 -5.81 0.59
CA GLY A 171 7.48 -5.58 1.28
C GLY A 171 8.69 -5.75 0.40
N ILE A 172 9.83 -5.41 0.98
CA ILE A 172 11.14 -5.59 0.35
C ILE A 172 11.92 -6.56 1.23
N LEU A 173 12.38 -7.66 0.64
CA LEU A 173 13.37 -8.53 1.26
C LEU A 173 14.74 -7.98 0.88
N VAL A 174 15.54 -7.62 1.86
CA VAL A 174 16.86 -7.00 1.69
C VAL A 174 17.93 -7.98 2.17
N PHE A 175 18.81 -8.37 1.26
CA PHE A 175 19.90 -9.33 1.46
C PHE A 175 21.25 -8.60 1.47
N PRO A 176 22.31 -9.20 2.02
CA PRO A 176 23.66 -8.64 1.95
C PRO A 176 24.07 -8.22 0.53
N GLY A 177 24.86 -7.15 0.41
CA GLY A 177 25.24 -6.58 -0.89
C GLY A 177 24.13 -5.75 -1.55
N GLY A 178 23.12 -5.33 -0.79
CA GLY A 178 22.03 -4.51 -1.30
C GLY A 178 21.05 -5.25 -2.20
N ILE A 179 21.20 -6.57 -2.36
CA ILE A 179 20.35 -7.39 -3.23
C ILE A 179 18.96 -7.40 -2.61
N CYS A 180 17.92 -7.33 -3.45
CA CYS A 180 16.57 -7.32 -2.93
C CYS A 180 15.57 -8.08 -3.81
N MET A 181 14.51 -8.51 -3.16
CA MET A 181 13.31 -9.05 -3.79
C MET A 181 12.11 -8.25 -3.29
N LYS A 182 11.03 -8.26 -4.06
CA LYS A 182 9.75 -7.72 -3.62
C LYS A 182 8.82 -8.84 -3.20
N ARG A 183 8.08 -8.61 -2.13
CA ARG A 183 6.95 -9.45 -1.72
C ARG A 183 5.66 -8.73 -2.08
N LEU A 184 4.77 -9.44 -2.76
CA LEU A 184 3.44 -9.00 -3.16
C LEU A 184 2.43 -10.02 -2.61
N GLY A 185 1.84 -9.74 -1.45
CA GLY A 185 1.02 -10.70 -0.72
C GLY A 185 1.86 -11.89 -0.26
N GLU A 186 1.53 -13.10 -0.70
CA GLU A 186 2.30 -14.32 -0.41
C GLU A 186 3.37 -14.64 -1.46
N GLU A 187 3.38 -13.91 -2.58
CA GLU A 187 4.32 -14.16 -3.66
C GLU A 187 5.59 -13.34 -3.49
N ILE A 188 6.73 -13.95 -3.81
CA ILE A 188 8.04 -13.31 -3.80
C ILE A 188 8.56 -13.27 -5.22
N HIS A 189 8.92 -12.06 -5.66
CA HIS A 189 9.35 -11.78 -7.01
C HIS A 189 10.75 -11.13 -6.98
N PRO A 190 11.64 -11.44 -7.92
CA PRO A 190 12.87 -10.71 -8.10
C PRO A 190 12.62 -9.20 -8.23
N LEU A 191 13.54 -8.40 -7.71
CA LEU A 191 13.62 -6.98 -8.02
C LEU A 191 14.82 -6.77 -8.96
N GLY A 192 14.55 -6.34 -10.19
CA GLY A 192 15.56 -6.26 -11.25
C GLY A 192 16.07 -7.64 -11.68
N ASN A 193 17.34 -7.70 -12.08
CA ASN A 193 17.94 -8.90 -12.71
C ASN A 193 18.49 -9.95 -11.72
N THR A 194 18.37 -9.72 -10.42
CA THR A 194 18.90 -10.63 -9.39
C THR A 194 17.78 -11.37 -8.68
N SER A 195 17.88 -12.70 -8.61
CA SER A 195 16.92 -13.57 -7.92
C SER A 195 17.65 -14.40 -6.84
N PRO A 196 17.94 -13.82 -5.66
CA PRO A 196 18.49 -14.59 -4.55
C PRO A 196 17.49 -15.66 -4.06
N ASP A 197 17.98 -16.63 -3.29
CA ASP A 197 17.11 -17.59 -2.60
C ASP A 197 16.25 -16.86 -1.55
N PRO A 198 14.91 -16.88 -1.66
CA PRO A 198 14.03 -16.26 -0.67
C PRO A 198 14.20 -16.79 0.76
N ALA A 199 14.71 -18.02 0.92
CA ALA A 199 14.96 -18.63 2.22
C ALA A 199 16.28 -18.18 2.87
N ALA A 200 17.17 -17.51 2.12
CA ALA A 200 18.43 -17.01 2.66
C ALA A 200 18.18 -15.92 3.72
N PRO A 201 19.08 -15.75 4.70
CA PRO A 201 18.94 -14.71 5.73
C PRO A 201 18.79 -13.31 5.12
N HIS A 202 17.73 -12.60 5.51
CA HIS A 202 17.38 -11.29 4.98
C HIS A 202 16.66 -10.41 6.00
N ILE A 203 16.63 -9.11 5.73
CA ILE A 203 15.78 -8.14 6.44
C ILE A 203 14.49 -7.98 5.65
N TYR A 204 13.34 -8.20 6.29
CA TYR A 204 12.04 -7.91 5.69
C TYR A 204 11.55 -6.52 6.08
N LEU A 205 11.43 -5.63 5.09
CA LEU A 205 10.86 -4.28 5.23
C LEU A 205 9.40 -4.29 4.79
N SER A 206 8.48 -4.30 5.75
CA SER A 206 7.04 -4.24 5.49
C SER A 206 6.60 -2.84 5.08
N ILE A 207 6.02 -2.69 3.88
CA ILE A 207 5.44 -1.41 3.44
C ILE A 207 4.25 -1.04 4.33
N PHE A 208 3.43 -2.02 4.70
CA PHE A 208 2.31 -1.82 5.59
C PHE A 208 2.72 -1.25 6.94
N TYR A 209 3.85 -1.69 7.50
CA TYR A 209 4.40 -1.14 8.73
C TYR A 209 4.63 0.38 8.62
N PHE A 210 5.22 0.85 7.51
CA PHE A 210 5.47 2.28 7.31
C PHE A 210 4.18 3.07 7.03
N LEU A 211 3.19 2.47 6.37
CA LEU A 211 1.89 3.12 6.13
C LEU A 211 1.12 3.42 7.42
N LYS A 212 1.39 2.69 8.52
CA LYS A 212 0.79 2.93 9.85
C LYS A 212 1.08 4.29 10.44
N GLU A 213 2.15 4.92 10.01
CA GLU A 213 2.52 6.26 10.47
C GLU A 213 1.56 7.33 9.90
N PHE A 214 1.00 7.11 8.72
CA PHE A 214 0.22 8.14 8.01
C PHE A 214 -1.27 7.88 8.00
N ILE A 215 -1.68 6.61 7.88
CA ILE A 215 -3.08 6.25 7.63
C ILE A 215 -3.77 5.87 8.94
N GLN A 216 -5.02 6.29 9.13
CA GLN A 216 -5.80 5.91 10.32
C GLN A 216 -5.87 4.38 10.46
N SER A 217 -5.80 3.88 11.70
CA SER A 217 -5.77 2.43 11.99
C SER A 217 -7.00 1.70 11.46
N GLU A 218 -8.14 2.39 11.40
CA GLU A 218 -9.41 1.87 10.87
C GLU A 218 -9.34 1.66 9.35
N ASP A 219 -8.75 2.62 8.63
CA ASP A 219 -8.53 2.54 7.17
C ASP A 219 -7.42 1.54 6.82
N LEU A 220 -6.39 1.39 7.66
CA LEU A 220 -5.36 0.35 7.51
C LEU A 220 -5.90 -1.05 7.80
N GLY A 221 -6.94 -1.17 8.62
CA GLY A 221 -7.66 -2.42 8.82
C GLY A 221 -8.25 -3.00 7.53
N LEU A 222 -8.50 -2.15 6.53
CA LEU A 222 -8.94 -2.57 5.19
C LEU A 222 -7.80 -3.14 4.33
N ILE A 223 -6.57 -2.62 4.49
CA ILE A 223 -5.35 -3.17 3.88
C ILE A 223 -4.91 -4.45 4.62
N ARG A 224 -5.31 -4.56 5.90
CA ARG A 224 -5.14 -5.76 6.72
C ARG A 224 -6.24 -6.78 6.49
N ILE A 225 -6.47 -7.12 5.22
CA ILE A 225 -7.10 -8.39 4.89
C ILE A 225 -6.06 -9.31 4.23
N PRO A 226 -4.98 -9.67 4.95
CA PRO A 226 -3.99 -10.62 4.43
C PRO A 226 -4.66 -11.97 4.25
N GLY A 227 -4.52 -12.58 3.07
CA GLY A 227 -4.26 -14.01 2.81
C GLY A 227 -4.97 -15.13 3.59
N LEU A 228 -5.93 -14.83 4.45
CA LEU A 228 -6.55 -15.70 5.45
C LEU A 228 -8.07 -15.67 5.37
N LEU A 229 -8.62 -14.89 4.42
CA LEU A 229 -10.03 -15.00 4.05
C LEU A 229 -10.25 -16.32 3.32
N ASN A 230 -11.12 -17.14 3.86
CA ASN A 230 -11.67 -18.27 3.13
C ASN A 230 -12.58 -17.77 1.99
N GLU A 231 -12.92 -18.66 1.06
CA GLU A 231 -13.73 -18.32 -0.12
C GLU A 231 -15.11 -17.73 0.24
N ASN A 232 -15.67 -18.10 1.40
CA ASN A 232 -16.95 -17.54 1.85
C ASN A 232 -16.78 -16.12 2.39
N GLU A 233 -15.71 -15.83 3.14
CA GLU A 233 -15.40 -14.48 3.61
C GLU A 233 -15.14 -13.53 2.42
N LYS A 234 -14.45 -14.01 1.37
CA LYS A 234 -14.26 -13.26 0.11
C LYS A 234 -15.60 -12.95 -0.57
N LYS A 235 -16.52 -13.92 -0.65
CA LYS A 235 -17.85 -13.74 -1.24
C LYS A 235 -18.68 -12.69 -0.50
N VAL A 236 -18.61 -12.65 0.83
CA VAL A 236 -19.31 -11.63 1.63
C VAL A 236 -18.78 -10.23 1.34
N LEU A 237 -17.45 -10.06 1.28
CA LEU A 237 -16.84 -8.77 0.96
C LEU A 237 -17.16 -8.31 -0.47
N ALA A 238 -17.17 -9.24 -1.44
CA ALA A 238 -17.55 -8.94 -2.82
C ALA A 238 -19.01 -8.49 -2.93
N ALA A 239 -19.94 -9.15 -2.21
CA ALA A 239 -21.35 -8.79 -2.19
C ALA A 239 -21.59 -7.43 -1.51
N LEU A 240 -20.82 -7.09 -0.47
CA LEU A 240 -20.86 -5.78 0.17
C LEU A 240 -20.42 -4.66 -0.78
N ASN A 241 -19.42 -4.92 -1.62
CA ASN A 241 -18.91 -3.95 -2.58
C ASN A 241 -19.86 -3.75 -3.77
N SER A 242 -20.52 -4.82 -4.25
CA SER A 242 -21.47 -4.76 -5.36
C SER A 242 -22.86 -4.28 -4.96
N LYS A 243 -23.11 -4.05 -3.66
CA LYS A 243 -24.43 -3.69 -3.08
C LYS A 243 -25.53 -4.70 -3.44
N ASN A 244 -25.17 -5.94 -3.78
CA ASN A 244 -26.10 -6.98 -4.21
C ASN A 244 -26.38 -7.97 -3.05
N ILE A 245 -27.00 -7.50 -1.98
CA ILE A 245 -27.34 -8.32 -0.81
C ILE A 245 -28.85 -8.27 -0.55
N SER A 246 -29.45 -9.42 -0.26
CA SER A 246 -30.83 -9.54 0.22
C SER A 246 -30.90 -9.58 1.74
N GLU A 247 -29.95 -10.22 2.41
CA GLU A 247 -29.82 -10.25 3.87
C GLU A 247 -28.38 -10.54 4.26
N LEU A 248 -27.85 -9.85 5.27
CA LEU A 248 -26.56 -10.16 5.89
C LEU A 248 -26.73 -10.14 7.40
N THR A 249 -26.54 -11.29 8.04
CA THR A 249 -26.51 -11.41 9.51
C THR A 249 -25.12 -11.82 9.94
N ILE A 250 -24.53 -11.06 10.87
CA ILE A 250 -23.22 -11.35 11.46
C ILE A 250 -23.38 -11.38 12.97
N LYS A 251 -23.13 -12.55 13.56
CA LYS A 251 -23.03 -12.70 15.00
C LYS A 251 -21.59 -12.41 15.40
N LEU A 252 -21.34 -11.36 16.18
CA LEU A 252 -20.01 -11.00 16.64
C LEU A 252 -19.59 -11.83 17.86
N SER A 253 -18.28 -12.00 18.08
CA SER A 253 -17.74 -12.77 19.22
C SER A 253 -18.02 -12.17 20.61
N GLY A 254 -18.72 -11.03 20.68
CA GLY A 254 -19.23 -10.40 21.91
C GLY A 254 -20.73 -10.61 22.16
N GLY A 255 -21.39 -11.48 21.37
CA GLY A 255 -22.83 -11.75 21.46
C GLY A 255 -23.73 -10.72 20.76
N GLU A 256 -23.17 -9.62 20.26
CA GLU A 256 -23.89 -8.63 19.47
C GLU A 256 -24.20 -9.19 18.07
N VAL A 257 -25.47 -9.15 17.68
CA VAL A 257 -25.92 -9.58 16.35
C VAL A 257 -26.11 -8.35 15.48
N VAL A 258 -25.30 -8.21 14.44
CA VAL A 258 -25.48 -7.20 13.41
C VAL A 258 -26.31 -7.82 12.30
N ARG A 259 -27.56 -7.36 12.16
CA ARG A 259 -28.47 -7.81 11.11
C ARG A 259 -28.75 -6.69 10.11
N VAL A 260 -28.61 -7.01 8.83
CA VAL A 260 -28.77 -6.08 7.71
C VAL A 260 -29.74 -6.70 6.71
N ASP A 261 -31.00 -6.29 6.75
CA ASP A 261 -32.06 -6.81 5.88
C ASP A 261 -32.32 -5.88 4.68
N SER A 262 -32.77 -6.46 3.54
CA SER A 262 -33.07 -5.75 2.29
C SER A 262 -34.06 -4.58 2.40
N LYS A 263 -34.92 -4.56 3.42
CA LYS A 263 -35.84 -3.42 3.69
C LYS A 263 -35.11 -2.18 4.23
N HIS A 264 -33.84 -2.28 4.65
CA HIS A 264 -33.00 -1.17 5.12
C HIS A 264 -31.91 -0.75 4.12
N PHE A 265 -31.88 -1.33 2.92
CA PHE A 265 -30.78 -1.12 1.96
C PHE A 265 -30.71 0.29 1.30
N LYS A 266 -31.61 1.22 1.64
CA LYS A 266 -31.41 2.63 1.26
C LYS A 266 -30.36 3.35 2.13
N GLN A 267 -29.96 2.80 3.27
CA GLN A 267 -28.91 3.37 4.13
C GLN A 267 -28.19 2.28 4.93
N ILE A 268 -27.30 1.50 4.30
CA ILE A 268 -26.14 1.04 5.06
C ILE A 268 -25.26 2.29 5.16
N SER A 269 -25.11 2.83 6.36
CA SER A 269 -24.18 3.94 6.56
C SER A 269 -22.77 3.49 6.18
N GLY A 270 -21.93 4.40 5.70
CA GLY A 270 -20.54 4.06 5.40
C GLY A 270 -19.83 3.40 6.59
N ASP A 271 -20.27 3.72 7.81
CA ASP A 271 -19.72 3.25 9.08
C ASP A 271 -20.14 1.81 9.40
N ASP A 272 -21.39 1.41 9.12
CA ASP A 272 -21.83 0.03 9.30
C ASP A 272 -21.12 -0.93 8.33
N ALA A 273 -20.97 -0.52 7.07
CA ALA A 273 -20.23 -1.31 6.08
C ALA A 273 -18.74 -1.42 6.45
N LYS A 274 -18.14 -0.37 7.02
CA LYS A 274 -16.77 -0.42 7.54
C LYS A 274 -16.65 -1.37 8.72
N ARG A 275 -17.56 -1.26 9.70
CA ARG A 275 -17.59 -2.10 10.90
C ARG A 275 -17.73 -3.58 10.55
N ILE A 276 -18.63 -3.92 9.61
CA ILE A 276 -18.82 -5.28 9.11
C ILE A 276 -17.55 -5.82 8.43
N ARG A 277 -16.91 -5.01 7.59
CA ARG A 277 -15.66 -5.39 6.91
C ARG A 277 -14.53 -5.66 7.90
N LEU A 278 -14.40 -4.82 8.93
CA LEU A 278 -13.43 -5.01 10.01
C LEU A 278 -13.72 -6.28 10.81
N ALA A 279 -14.98 -6.54 11.17
CA ALA A 279 -15.37 -7.73 11.92
C ALA A 279 -15.05 -9.03 11.16
N ILE A 280 -15.34 -9.08 9.86
CA ILE A 280 -15.01 -10.23 8.99
C ILE A 280 -13.50 -10.34 8.80
N GLY A 281 -12.82 -9.25 8.45
CA GLY A 281 -11.37 -9.24 8.20
C GLY A 281 -10.53 -9.61 9.43
N LEU A 282 -11.01 -9.31 10.63
CA LEU A 282 -10.35 -9.66 11.90
C LEU A 282 -10.81 -11.01 12.48
N GLY A 283 -11.73 -11.73 11.83
CA GLY A 283 -12.29 -12.99 12.33
C GLY A 283 -13.05 -12.82 13.66
N GLN A 284 -13.61 -11.64 13.92
CA GLN A 284 -14.34 -11.28 15.15
C GLN A 284 -15.85 -11.60 15.06
N TYR A 285 -16.19 -12.69 14.38
CA TYR A 285 -17.55 -13.19 14.23
C TYR A 285 -17.63 -14.63 14.73
N GLU A 286 -18.82 -15.08 15.09
CA GLU A 286 -19.14 -16.49 15.38
C GLU A 286 -19.81 -17.13 14.16
N GLU A 287 -20.68 -16.38 13.49
CA GLU A 287 -21.47 -16.85 12.35
C GLU A 287 -21.75 -15.69 11.40
N VAL A 288 -21.68 -15.98 10.10
CA VAL A 288 -22.07 -15.07 9.02
C VAL A 288 -23.05 -15.79 8.12
N THR A 289 -24.21 -15.17 7.91
CA THR A 289 -25.22 -15.59 6.93
C THR A 289 -25.38 -14.49 5.90
N LEU A 290 -25.07 -14.82 4.64
CA LEU A 290 -25.20 -13.94 3.49
C LEU A 290 -26.25 -14.51 2.54
N SER A 291 -27.27 -13.73 2.24
CA SER A 291 -28.20 -13.97 1.15
C SER A 291 -27.99 -12.93 0.07
N VAL A 292 -27.86 -13.38 -1.18
CA VAL A 292 -27.71 -12.52 -2.37
C VAL A 292 -29.04 -12.52 -3.15
N ARG A 293 -29.38 -11.42 -3.82
CA ARG A 293 -30.65 -11.36 -4.57
C ARG A 293 -30.61 -12.33 -5.75
N GLY A 294 -31.55 -13.28 -5.79
CA GLY A 294 -31.66 -14.27 -6.86
C GLY A 294 -30.69 -15.45 -6.75
N ALA A 295 -30.02 -15.64 -5.62
CA ALA A 295 -29.14 -16.78 -5.36
C ALA A 295 -29.41 -17.38 -3.96
N ASP A 296 -28.97 -18.61 -3.76
CA ASP A 296 -29.09 -19.30 -2.47
C ASP A 296 -28.26 -18.63 -1.37
N SER A 297 -28.71 -18.78 -0.13
CA SER A 297 -28.02 -18.24 1.04
C SER A 297 -26.77 -19.05 1.40
N ILE A 298 -25.73 -18.34 1.83
CA ILE A 298 -24.47 -18.90 2.29
C ILE A 298 -24.36 -18.61 3.78
N THR A 299 -24.34 -19.65 4.62
CA THR A 299 -24.07 -19.54 6.05
C THR A 299 -22.75 -20.24 6.37
N PHE A 300 -21.88 -19.56 7.12
CA PHE A 300 -20.66 -20.16 7.63
C PHE A 300 -20.34 -19.66 9.03
N GLN A 301 -19.77 -20.55 9.83
CA GLN A 301 -19.33 -20.26 11.19
C GLN A 301 -17.83 -20.04 11.24
N LYS A 302 -17.37 -19.35 12.28
CA LYS A 302 -15.93 -19.20 12.55
C LYS A 302 -15.31 -20.58 12.72
N LEU A 303 -14.54 -21.00 11.72
CA LEU A 303 -13.71 -22.18 11.85
C LEU A 303 -12.64 -21.88 12.91
N LYS A 304 -12.59 -22.68 13.99
CA LYS A 304 -11.39 -22.74 14.83
C LYS A 304 -10.25 -23.14 13.90
N LYS A 305 -9.37 -22.20 13.54
CA LYS A 305 -8.08 -22.53 12.95
C LYS A 305 -7.31 -23.30 14.02
N SER A 306 -7.41 -24.64 13.99
CA SER A 306 -6.44 -25.46 14.66
C SER A 306 -5.12 -25.18 13.96
N ILE A 307 -4.24 -24.44 14.62
CA ILE A 307 -2.82 -24.48 14.29
C ILE A 307 -2.44 -25.93 14.57
N TYR A 308 -2.43 -26.76 13.53
CA TYR A 308 -1.75 -28.05 13.61
C TYR A 308 -0.27 -27.70 13.82
N SER A 309 0.12 -27.66 15.09
CA SER A 309 1.50 -28.00 15.45
C SER A 309 1.64 -29.46 15.09
N GLY A 310 2.21 -29.72 13.91
CA GLY A 310 2.69 -31.05 13.58
C GLY A 310 3.70 -31.43 14.65
N SER A 311 3.28 -32.28 15.59
CA SER A 311 4.22 -33.03 16.42
C SER A 311 5.06 -33.89 15.49
N PRO A 312 6.38 -33.97 15.70
CA PRO A 312 7.24 -34.86 14.93
C PRO A 312 6.86 -36.30 15.27
N GLY A 313 6.16 -36.96 14.36
CA GLY A 313 5.93 -38.39 14.41
C GLY A 313 7.22 -39.13 14.12
N LYS A 314 7.49 -40.12 14.97
CA LYS A 314 8.63 -41.04 15.01
C LYS A 314 9.00 -41.67 13.67
#